data_AF-X1RNF3-F1
#
_entry.id   AF-X1RNF3-F1
#
_cell.length_a   1.000
_cell.length_b   1.000
_cell.length_c   1.000
_cell.angle_alpha   90.00
_cell.angle_beta   90.00
_cell.angle_gamma   90.00
#
_symmetry.space_group_name_H-M   'P 1'
#
loop_
_entity.id
_entity.type
_entity.pdbx_description
1 polymer ?
#
loop_
_entity_poly.entity_id
_entity_poly.type
_entity_poly.pdbx_seq_one_letter_code
_entity_poly.pdbx_strand_id
1 'polypeptide(L)'
;MQQIESLACWTVTYPKEVRLFVRTKKSLRSQKGKLIHALKELGYSRGMIRWHFFGDQSTEYHPHQNAIVDGGYLSPGELQRQKDLIRRKLLKRSIANGLGKDLEIHYQYTASPKKIYHKLKYITRPTFLDQSWDELLAAEIYGLRNNNTWGKWDQDPKWQLRHSNRAIAIMAKVEQGLHPISGKPLTWNRHLVPLSLILSQDPTEIAPGYYLLPPIRPPPKARDSPFPYLQPYLPDDQLTPKQKLRLWYLHQTELCFPCSSRS
;
A
#
# COMPACT_ATOMS: atom_id res chain seq x y z
N MET A 1 -12.38 -11.77 6.06
CA MET A 1 -13.84 -11.96 5.97
C MET A 1 -14.45 -10.70 5.37
N GLN A 2 -15.50 -10.77 4.54
CA GLN A 2 -15.92 -9.61 3.74
C GLN A 2 -17.20 -8.97 4.29
N GLN A 3 -17.20 -7.64 4.44
CA GLN A 3 -18.25 -6.89 5.17
C GLN A 3 -19.31 -6.23 4.27
N ILE A 4 -19.15 -6.28 2.94
CA ILE A 4 -20.05 -5.61 1.98
C ILE A 4 -21.03 -6.63 1.41
N GLU A 5 -22.31 -6.45 1.66
CA GLU A 5 -23.37 -7.32 1.10
C GLU A 5 -23.66 -7.00 -0.37
N SER A 6 -23.84 -5.71 -0.68
CA SER A 6 -24.00 -5.21 -2.04
C SER A 6 -23.01 -4.09 -2.31
N LEU A 7 -22.21 -4.27 -3.35
CA LEU A 7 -21.15 -3.34 -3.74
C LEU A 7 -21.66 -2.43 -4.85
N ALA A 8 -21.71 -1.13 -4.60
CA ALA A 8 -21.90 -0.12 -5.62
C ALA A 8 -20.58 0.56 -5.98
N CYS A 9 -20.36 0.80 -7.28
CA CYS A 9 -19.19 1.50 -7.80
C CYS A 9 -19.64 2.74 -8.58
N TRP A 10 -19.14 3.89 -8.17
CA TRP A 10 -19.17 5.15 -8.91
C TRP A 10 -17.85 5.32 -9.64
N THR A 11 -17.90 5.58 -10.95
CA THR A 11 -16.74 5.96 -11.76
C THR A 11 -17.00 7.35 -12.31
N VAL A 12 -16.16 8.31 -11.93
CA VAL A 12 -16.24 9.70 -12.37
C VAL A 12 -15.08 10.00 -13.33
N THR A 13 -15.43 10.44 -14.53
CA THR A 13 -14.48 10.79 -15.58
C THR A 13 -14.62 12.28 -15.91
N TYR A 14 -13.49 12.98 -15.94
CA TYR A 14 -13.45 14.40 -16.29
C TYR A 14 -13.37 14.58 -17.82
N PRO A 15 -14.05 15.60 -18.39
CA PRO A 15 -13.86 16.01 -19.78
C PRO A 15 -12.39 16.29 -20.07
N LYS A 16 -11.93 16.01 -21.29
CA LYS A 16 -10.51 16.11 -21.69
C LYS A 16 -9.91 17.48 -21.37
N GLU A 17 -10.69 18.53 -21.62
CA GLU A 17 -10.36 19.93 -21.38
C GLU A 17 -10.13 20.25 -19.90
N VAL A 18 -10.76 19.48 -19.00
CA VAL A 18 -10.66 19.68 -17.55
C VAL A 18 -9.54 18.85 -16.93
N ARG A 19 -9.15 17.73 -17.56
CA ARG A 19 -8.19 16.75 -16.99
C ARG A 19 -6.85 17.40 -16.62
N LEU A 20 -6.35 18.35 -17.40
CA LEU A 20 -5.10 19.05 -17.11
C LEU A 20 -5.11 19.75 -15.74
N PHE A 21 -6.26 20.27 -15.31
CA PHE A 21 -6.41 20.88 -13.98
C PHE A 21 -6.44 19.87 -12.83
N VAL A 22 -6.58 18.57 -13.15
CA VAL A 22 -6.62 17.46 -12.18
C VAL A 22 -5.29 16.68 -12.17
N ARG A 23 -4.18 17.29 -12.59
CA ARG A 23 -2.85 16.64 -12.63
C ARG A 23 -1.99 16.82 -11.39
N THR A 24 -2.33 17.75 -10.50
CA THR A 24 -1.52 18.03 -9.31
C THR A 24 -1.96 17.22 -8.11
N LYS A 25 -1.02 16.94 -7.21
CA LYS A 25 -1.33 16.26 -5.94
C LYS A 25 -2.41 17.02 -5.15
N LYS A 26 -2.35 18.36 -5.19
CA LYS A 26 -3.33 19.25 -4.56
C LYS A 26 -4.72 19.11 -5.19
N SER A 27 -4.82 19.15 -6.52
CA SER A 27 -6.12 19.06 -7.19
C SER A 27 -6.73 17.66 -7.08
N LEU A 28 -5.93 16.59 -7.20
CA LEU A 28 -6.36 15.20 -6.98
C LEU A 28 -6.90 14.99 -5.56
N ARG A 29 -6.24 15.55 -4.54
CA ARG A 29 -6.71 15.51 -3.14
C ARG A 29 -8.01 16.30 -2.96
N SER A 30 -8.09 17.50 -3.54
CA SER A 30 -9.29 18.34 -3.48
C SER A 30 -10.51 17.66 -4.11
N GLN A 31 -10.36 17.14 -5.33
CA GLN A 31 -11.43 16.45 -6.05
C GLN A 31 -11.89 15.17 -5.32
N LYS A 32 -10.94 14.39 -4.79
CA LYS A 32 -11.23 13.27 -3.89
C LYS A 32 -12.04 13.68 -2.66
N GLY A 33 -11.65 14.75 -1.97
CA GLY A 33 -12.39 15.25 -0.82
C GLY A 33 -13.82 15.66 -1.17
N LYS A 34 -14.01 16.33 -2.31
CA LYS A 34 -15.33 16.73 -2.82
C LYS A 34 -16.22 15.51 -3.11
N LEU A 35 -15.68 14.47 -3.76
CA LEU A 35 -16.46 13.27 -4.03
C LEU A 35 -16.85 12.53 -2.75
N ILE A 36 -15.93 12.36 -1.79
CA ILE A 36 -16.25 11.77 -0.49
C ILE A 36 -17.37 12.57 0.19
N HIS A 37 -17.29 13.90 0.20
CA HIS A 37 -18.33 14.73 0.82
C HIS A 37 -19.68 14.60 0.11
N ALA A 38 -19.69 14.58 -1.23
CA ALA A 38 -20.90 14.37 -2.00
C ALA A 38 -21.54 13.01 -1.68
N LEU A 39 -20.74 11.94 -1.61
CA LEU A 39 -21.25 10.60 -1.28
C LEU A 39 -21.78 10.52 0.16
N LYS A 40 -21.12 11.18 1.12
CA LYS A 40 -21.65 11.27 2.49
C LYS A 40 -22.99 12.01 2.56
N GLU A 41 -23.12 13.11 1.81
CA GLU A 41 -24.37 13.88 1.69
C GLU A 41 -25.50 13.06 1.05
N LEU A 42 -25.16 12.09 0.19
CA LEU A 42 -26.10 11.13 -0.38
C LEU A 42 -26.47 9.96 0.56
N GLY A 43 -25.89 9.91 1.77
CA GLY A 43 -26.17 8.88 2.77
C GLY A 43 -25.19 7.71 2.78
N TYR A 44 -24.13 7.72 1.97
CA TYR A 44 -23.11 6.66 2.00
C TYR A 44 -22.20 6.80 3.23
N SER A 45 -22.51 6.06 4.28
CA SER A 45 -21.86 6.13 5.59
C SER A 45 -20.38 5.72 5.58
N ARG A 46 -20.01 4.79 4.69
CA ARG A 46 -18.63 4.32 4.49
C ARG A 46 -18.34 4.04 3.03
N GLY A 47 -17.05 3.93 2.70
CA GLY A 47 -16.61 3.59 1.37
C GLY A 47 -15.11 3.72 1.17
N MET A 48 -14.66 3.38 -0.04
CA MET A 48 -13.28 3.48 -0.49
C MET A 48 -13.24 4.27 -1.79
N ILE A 49 -12.24 5.13 -1.95
CA ILE A 49 -12.00 5.91 -3.16
C ILE A 49 -10.56 5.71 -3.64
N ARG A 50 -10.37 5.67 -4.95
CA ARG A 50 -9.07 5.52 -5.60
C ARG A 50 -9.08 6.19 -6.97
N TRP A 51 -7.97 6.85 -7.32
CA TRP A 51 -7.73 7.26 -8.70
C TRP A 51 -7.19 6.10 -9.52
N HIS A 52 -7.82 5.85 -10.65
CA HIS A 52 -7.23 5.17 -11.79
C HIS A 52 -6.67 6.22 -12.73
N PHE A 53 -5.44 6.03 -13.16
CA PHE A 53 -4.85 6.83 -14.23
C PHE A 53 -4.93 6.01 -15.53
N PHE A 54 -3.93 6.12 -16.39
CA PHE A 54 -3.82 5.32 -17.60
C PHE A 54 -3.15 3.97 -17.31
N GLY A 55 -3.52 2.96 -18.10
CA GLY A 55 -2.95 1.62 -18.06
C GLY A 55 -1.99 1.39 -19.23
N ASP A 56 -1.39 0.21 -19.23
CA ASP A 56 -0.38 -0.25 -20.19
C ASP A 56 -0.80 0.09 -21.63
N GLN A 57 0.04 0.87 -22.33
CA GLN A 57 -0.06 1.27 -23.76
C GLN A 57 -0.76 2.60 -24.11
N SER A 58 -1.12 3.47 -23.17
CA SER A 58 -1.60 4.83 -23.51
C SER A 58 -0.86 5.93 -22.76
N THR A 59 -0.36 6.91 -23.51
CA THR A 59 0.18 8.17 -22.98
C THR A 59 -0.90 9.23 -22.76
N GLU A 60 -2.16 8.94 -23.13
CA GLU A 60 -3.24 9.90 -22.92
C GLU A 60 -3.64 9.93 -21.45
N TYR A 61 -3.46 11.09 -20.83
CA TYR A 61 -3.90 11.33 -19.47
C TYR A 61 -5.43 11.24 -19.35
N HIS A 62 -5.92 10.14 -18.79
CA HIS A 62 -7.35 9.86 -18.61
C HIS A 62 -7.64 9.40 -17.16
N PRO A 63 -7.58 10.32 -16.17
CA PRO A 63 -7.84 9.95 -14.80
C PRO A 63 -9.33 9.68 -14.58
N HIS A 64 -9.62 8.56 -13.93
CA HIS A 64 -10.94 8.20 -13.44
C HIS A 64 -10.91 8.10 -11.91
N GLN A 65 -11.91 8.66 -11.26
CA GLN A 65 -12.08 8.48 -9.84
C GLN A 65 -13.10 7.39 -9.57
N ASN A 66 -12.65 6.28 -8.99
CA ASN A 66 -13.51 5.19 -8.57
C ASN A 66 -13.84 5.33 -7.09
N ALA A 67 -15.13 5.25 -6.75
CA ALA A 67 -15.59 5.13 -5.38
C ALA A 67 -16.46 3.88 -5.22
N ILE A 68 -16.18 3.12 -4.16
CA ILE A 68 -16.88 1.90 -3.78
C ILE A 68 -17.61 2.18 -2.48
N VAL A 69 -18.90 1.84 -2.42
CA VAL A 69 -19.78 2.05 -1.27
C VAL A 69 -20.71 0.87 -1.07
N ASP A 70 -21.28 0.72 0.12
CA ASP A 70 -22.45 -0.15 0.31
C ASP A 70 -23.62 0.47 -0.46
N GLY A 71 -24.09 -0.22 -1.50
CA GLY A 71 -25.13 0.33 -2.38
C GLY A 71 -25.70 -0.71 -3.33
N GLY A 72 -26.94 -0.48 -3.76
CA GLY A 72 -27.73 -1.43 -4.54
C GLY A 72 -28.38 -0.79 -5.77
N TYR A 73 -29.54 -1.29 -6.13
CA TYR A 73 -30.34 -0.69 -7.20
C TYR A 73 -30.67 0.78 -6.87
N LEU A 74 -30.65 1.63 -7.90
CA LEU A 74 -31.16 3.00 -7.85
C LEU A 74 -32.16 3.13 -8.99
N SER A 75 -33.35 3.67 -8.71
CA SER A 75 -34.29 4.01 -9.78
C SER A 75 -33.66 5.06 -10.71
N PRO A 76 -34.09 5.17 -11.99
CA PRO A 76 -33.53 6.13 -12.92
C PRO A 76 -33.53 7.58 -12.39
N GLY A 77 -34.62 7.99 -11.72
CA GLY A 77 -34.75 9.32 -11.12
C GLY A 77 -33.79 9.53 -9.94
N GLU A 78 -33.63 8.54 -9.07
CA GLU A 78 -32.66 8.61 -7.97
C GLU A 78 -31.23 8.67 -8.50
N LEU A 79 -30.87 7.78 -9.43
CA LEU A 79 -29.56 7.75 -10.04
C LEU A 79 -29.21 9.11 -10.67
N GLN A 80 -30.15 9.71 -11.41
CA GLN A 80 -29.96 11.01 -12.03
C GLN A 80 -29.78 12.11 -10.98
N ARG A 81 -30.61 12.15 -9.93
CA ARG A 81 -30.48 13.09 -8.81
C ARG A 81 -29.10 13.02 -8.16
N GLN A 82 -28.59 11.81 -7.92
CA GLN A 82 -27.28 11.59 -7.32
C GLN A 82 -26.15 12.05 -8.25
N LYS A 83 -26.21 11.68 -9.54
CA LYS A 83 -25.24 12.15 -10.55
C LYS A 83 -25.19 13.68 -10.61
N ASP A 84 -26.33 14.34 -10.54
CA ASP A 84 -26.38 15.81 -10.62
C ASP A 84 -25.80 16.48 -9.39
N LEU A 85 -26.00 15.91 -8.19
CA LEU A 85 -25.31 16.39 -7.00
C LEU A 85 -23.79 16.25 -7.14
N ILE A 86 -23.32 15.08 -7.57
CA ILE A 86 -21.88 14.83 -7.77
C ILE A 86 -21.31 15.84 -8.78
N ARG A 87 -21.96 16.03 -9.93
CA ARG A 87 -21.53 17.03 -10.93
C ARG A 87 -21.42 18.42 -10.34
N ARG A 88 -22.45 18.89 -9.62
CA ARG A 88 -22.45 20.22 -8.97
C ARG A 88 -21.29 20.39 -7.98
N LYS A 89 -20.91 19.33 -7.25
CA LYS A 89 -19.84 19.40 -6.25
C LYS A 89 -18.44 19.36 -6.88
N LEU A 90 -18.25 18.59 -7.96
CA LEU A 90 -16.94 18.33 -8.55
C LEU A 90 -16.57 19.34 -9.65
N LEU A 91 -17.53 19.74 -10.49
CA LEU A 91 -17.34 20.66 -11.60
C LEU A 91 -18.26 21.89 -11.48
N LYS A 92 -17.65 23.08 -11.50
CA LYS A 92 -18.42 24.34 -11.45
C LYS A 92 -19.31 24.44 -12.68
N ARG A 93 -20.55 24.89 -12.48
CA ARG A 93 -21.54 25.05 -13.57
C ARG A 93 -21.09 26.04 -14.64
N SER A 94 -20.39 27.12 -14.27
CA SER A 94 -19.84 28.05 -15.25
C SER A 94 -18.82 27.40 -16.18
N ILE A 95 -17.97 26.51 -15.67
CA ILE A 95 -17.00 25.76 -16.46
C ILE A 95 -17.72 24.75 -17.36
N ALA A 96 -18.66 23.98 -16.81
CA ALA A 96 -19.42 23.00 -17.58
C ALA A 96 -20.22 23.64 -18.72
N ASN A 97 -20.89 24.76 -18.44
CA ASN A 97 -21.66 25.51 -19.43
C ASN A 97 -20.75 26.14 -20.50
N GLY A 98 -19.62 26.72 -20.10
CA GLY A 98 -18.66 27.30 -21.04
C GLY A 98 -18.02 26.28 -21.97
N LEU A 99 -17.87 25.02 -21.53
CA LEU A 99 -17.35 23.91 -22.35
C LEU A 99 -18.43 23.17 -23.14
N GLY A 100 -19.72 23.35 -22.81
CA GLY A 100 -20.80 22.51 -23.30
C GLY A 100 -20.66 21.03 -22.91
N LYS A 101 -19.87 20.71 -21.88
CA LYS A 101 -19.53 19.35 -21.44
C LYS A 101 -19.55 19.27 -19.91
N ASP A 102 -19.98 18.13 -19.37
CA ASP A 102 -20.00 17.86 -17.92
C ASP A 102 -19.29 16.53 -17.62
N LEU A 103 -19.17 16.17 -16.33
CA LEU A 103 -18.62 14.90 -15.90
C LEU A 103 -19.44 13.73 -16.43
N GLU A 104 -18.73 12.75 -16.97
CA GLU A 104 -19.28 11.44 -17.25
C GLU A 104 -19.23 10.60 -15.96
N ILE A 105 -20.40 10.18 -15.50
CA ILE A 105 -20.55 9.43 -14.26
C ILE A 105 -21.25 8.11 -14.55
N HIS A 106 -20.54 7.02 -14.30
CA HIS A 106 -21.06 5.67 -14.40
C HIS A 106 -21.35 5.09 -13.01
N TYR A 107 -22.47 4.38 -12.88
CA TYR A 107 -22.89 3.69 -11.66
C TYR A 107 -23.19 2.23 -11.99
N GLN A 108 -22.70 1.33 -11.16
CA GLN A 108 -22.98 -0.09 -11.27
C GLN A 108 -22.96 -0.72 -9.88
N TYR A 109 -23.87 -1.67 -9.62
CA TYR A 109 -23.90 -2.40 -8.37
C TYR A 109 -23.90 -3.91 -8.60
N THR A 110 -23.51 -4.67 -7.58
CA THR A 110 -23.64 -6.13 -7.58
C THR A 110 -23.67 -6.69 -6.16
N ALA A 111 -24.54 -7.68 -5.94
CA ALA A 111 -24.60 -8.46 -4.70
C ALA A 111 -23.91 -9.84 -4.83
N SER A 112 -23.39 -10.20 -6.00
CA SER A 112 -22.75 -11.50 -6.20
C SER A 112 -21.33 -11.50 -5.63
N PRO A 113 -20.99 -12.36 -4.64
CA PRO A 113 -19.65 -12.39 -4.03
C PRO A 113 -18.50 -12.47 -5.04
N LYS A 114 -18.65 -13.30 -6.08
CA LYS A 114 -17.66 -13.44 -7.16
C LYS A 114 -17.45 -12.12 -7.92
N LYS A 115 -18.55 -11.42 -8.25
CA LYS A 115 -18.51 -10.13 -8.96
C LYS A 115 -18.00 -9.01 -8.06
N ILE A 116 -18.34 -9.03 -6.77
CA ILE A 116 -17.79 -8.08 -5.77
C ILE A 116 -16.27 -8.22 -5.71
N TYR A 117 -15.76 -9.45 -5.53
CA TYR A 117 -14.32 -9.72 -5.54
C TYR A 117 -13.64 -9.27 -6.83
N HIS A 118 -14.23 -9.57 -7.98
CA HIS A 118 -13.69 -9.14 -9.28
C HIS A 118 -13.61 -7.61 -9.40
N LYS A 119 -14.67 -6.89 -9.00
CA LYS A 119 -14.69 -5.42 -8.99
C LYS A 119 -13.66 -4.83 -8.04
N LEU A 120 -13.54 -5.37 -6.83
CA LEU A 120 -12.52 -4.97 -5.87
C LEU A 120 -11.13 -5.14 -6.49
N LYS A 121 -10.80 -6.32 -7.01
CA LYS A 121 -9.52 -6.59 -7.69
C LYS A 121 -9.25 -5.60 -8.81
N TYR A 122 -10.24 -5.36 -9.68
CA TYR A 122 -10.10 -4.45 -10.82
C TYR A 122 -9.88 -3.00 -10.36
N ILE A 123 -10.66 -2.52 -9.38
CA ILE A 123 -10.55 -1.15 -8.89
C ILE A 123 -9.27 -0.97 -8.07
N THR A 124 -8.83 -1.93 -7.27
CA THR A 124 -7.61 -1.78 -6.48
C THR A 124 -6.32 -2.04 -7.25
N ARG A 125 -6.42 -2.47 -8.53
CA ARG A 125 -5.23 -2.73 -9.35
C ARG A 125 -4.32 -1.49 -9.43
N PRO A 126 -2.99 -1.67 -9.39
CA PRO A 126 -2.04 -0.62 -9.75
C PRO A 126 -2.31 -0.10 -11.18
N THR A 127 -2.18 1.21 -11.38
CA THR A 127 -2.28 1.91 -12.67
C THR A 127 -1.15 2.93 -12.72
N PHE A 128 -0.73 3.36 -13.91
CA PHE A 128 0.47 4.19 -14.11
C PHE A 128 1.70 3.51 -13.51
N LEU A 129 2.12 2.42 -14.16
CA LEU A 129 3.14 1.49 -13.67
C LEU A 129 4.57 1.92 -14.01
N ASP A 130 4.72 2.76 -15.03
CA ASP A 130 6.00 3.20 -15.55
C ASP A 130 6.04 4.72 -15.60
N GLN A 131 7.07 5.28 -14.95
CA GLN A 131 7.29 6.71 -14.87
C GLN A 131 7.57 7.34 -16.25
N SER A 132 8.16 6.58 -17.19
CA SER A 132 8.51 7.08 -18.53
C SER A 132 7.28 7.48 -19.36
N TRP A 133 6.09 7.00 -18.99
CA TRP A 133 4.85 7.35 -19.69
C TRP A 133 4.44 8.82 -19.45
N ASP A 134 4.83 9.40 -18.31
CA ASP A 134 4.58 10.81 -17.97
C ASP A 134 5.44 11.24 -16.76
N GLU A 135 6.72 11.55 -17.00
CA GLU A 135 7.69 11.83 -15.94
C GLU A 135 7.28 13.01 -15.04
N LEU A 136 6.70 14.05 -15.65
CA LEU A 136 6.23 15.23 -14.93
C LEU A 136 5.07 14.90 -13.99
N LEU A 137 4.10 14.09 -14.46
CA LEU A 137 3.01 13.62 -13.60
C LEU A 137 3.55 12.73 -12.48
N ALA A 138 4.45 11.80 -12.78
CA ALA A 138 5.03 10.89 -11.79
C ALA A 138 5.69 11.67 -10.64
N ALA A 139 6.51 12.67 -10.97
CA ALA A 139 7.13 13.55 -9.99
C ALA A 139 6.10 14.33 -9.17
N GLU A 140 5.09 14.93 -9.84
CA GLU A 140 4.04 15.72 -9.19
C GLU A 140 3.21 14.88 -8.20
N ILE A 141 2.85 13.65 -8.56
CA ILE A 141 2.00 12.78 -7.74
C ILE A 141 2.79 11.84 -6.82
N TYR A 142 4.12 11.89 -6.80
CA TYR A 142 4.95 11.07 -5.91
C TYR A 142 4.53 11.21 -4.44
N GLY A 143 4.27 10.10 -3.74
CA GLY A 143 3.77 10.13 -2.36
C GLY A 143 2.29 10.56 -2.22
N LEU A 144 1.52 10.60 -3.31
CA LEU A 144 0.07 10.74 -3.24
C LEU A 144 -0.53 9.50 -2.56
N ARG A 145 -1.26 9.72 -1.46
CA ARG A 145 -2.15 8.71 -0.89
C ARG A 145 -3.34 8.50 -1.85
N ASN A 146 -3.15 7.57 -2.79
CA ASN A 146 -4.11 7.28 -3.85
C ASN A 146 -5.36 6.56 -3.31
N ASN A 147 -5.17 5.63 -2.38
CA ASN A 147 -6.26 4.93 -1.70
C ASN A 147 -6.69 5.65 -0.43
N ASN A 148 -7.99 5.90 -0.31
CA ASN A 148 -8.60 6.37 0.93
C ASN A 148 -9.88 5.61 1.24
N THR A 149 -10.14 5.42 2.52
CA THR A 149 -11.41 4.92 3.04
C THR A 149 -12.03 5.99 3.94
N TRP A 150 -13.35 5.93 4.10
CA TRP A 150 -14.09 6.67 5.12
C TRP A 150 -15.12 5.77 5.79
N GLY A 151 -15.65 6.23 6.92
CA GLY A 151 -16.59 5.47 7.73
C GLY A 151 -15.91 4.33 8.48
N LYS A 152 -16.71 3.52 9.19
CA LYS A 152 -16.22 2.39 9.98
C LYS A 152 -16.30 1.09 9.17
N TRP A 153 -15.26 0.28 9.27
CA TRP A 153 -15.11 -1.01 8.59
C TRP A 153 -14.98 -2.13 9.63
N ASP A 154 -15.94 -2.19 10.54
CA ASP A 154 -16.00 -3.06 11.73
C ASP A 154 -17.29 -3.89 11.77
N GLN A 155 -17.95 -4.07 10.63
CA GLN A 155 -19.18 -4.85 10.54
C GLN A 155 -18.91 -6.35 10.50
N ASP A 156 -19.91 -7.13 10.90
CA ASP A 156 -19.87 -8.58 10.80
C ASP A 156 -19.69 -9.04 9.34
N PRO A 157 -18.96 -10.15 9.13
CA PRO A 157 -18.84 -10.80 7.84
C PRO A 157 -20.20 -11.08 7.19
N LYS A 158 -20.40 -10.61 5.96
CA LYS A 158 -21.58 -10.91 5.14
C LYS A 158 -21.37 -12.14 4.26
N TRP A 159 -20.13 -12.36 3.83
CA TRP A 159 -19.74 -13.54 3.06
C TRP A 159 -18.25 -13.81 3.17
N GLN A 160 -17.85 -14.99 2.72
CA GLN A 160 -16.46 -15.45 2.73
C GLN A 160 -16.10 -16.05 1.38
N LEU A 161 -14.90 -15.76 0.90
CA LEU A 161 -14.34 -16.49 -0.23
C LEU A 161 -13.96 -17.89 0.25
N ARG A 162 -14.31 -18.91 -0.52
CA ARG A 162 -13.80 -20.27 -0.27
C ARG A 162 -12.27 -20.20 -0.35
N HIS A 163 -11.61 -20.58 0.74
CA HIS A 163 -10.16 -20.48 0.92
C HIS A 163 -9.38 -21.56 0.14
N SER A 164 -9.73 -21.84 -1.12
CA SER A 164 -8.91 -22.75 -1.94
C SER A 164 -7.58 -22.11 -2.35
N ASN A 165 -7.43 -20.79 -2.23
CA ASN A 165 -6.21 -20.07 -2.56
C ASN A 165 -5.36 -19.79 -1.31
N ARG A 166 -4.18 -20.42 -1.24
CA ARG A 166 -3.18 -20.27 -0.16
C ARG A 166 -2.79 -18.81 0.09
N ALA A 167 -2.64 -17.99 -0.94
CA ALA A 167 -2.27 -16.58 -0.80
C ALA A 167 -3.36 -15.77 -0.07
N ILE A 168 -4.63 -16.06 -0.35
CA ILE A 168 -5.76 -15.40 0.32
C ILE A 168 -5.81 -15.76 1.80
N ALA A 169 -5.54 -17.02 2.15
CA ALA A 169 -5.48 -17.46 3.54
C ALA A 169 -4.33 -16.78 4.31
N ILE A 170 -3.17 -16.63 3.66
CA ILE A 170 -2.01 -15.92 4.21
C ILE A 170 -2.34 -14.45 4.47
N MET A 171 -2.90 -13.75 3.48
CA MET A 171 -3.27 -12.34 3.62
C MET A 171 -4.34 -12.12 4.70
N ALA A 172 -5.30 -13.04 4.83
CA ALA A 172 -6.32 -12.96 5.87
C ALA A 172 -5.74 -13.05 7.30
N LYS A 173 -4.73 -13.90 7.51
CA LYS A 173 -4.00 -13.95 8.80
C LYS A 173 -3.27 -12.65 9.10
N VAL A 174 -2.55 -12.10 8.10
CA VAL A 174 -1.83 -10.84 8.26
C VAL A 174 -2.78 -9.68 8.60
N GLU A 175 -3.94 -9.62 7.94
CA GLU A 175 -5.00 -8.65 8.25
C GLU A 175 -5.51 -8.77 9.70
N GLN A 176 -5.58 -9.98 10.24
CA GLN A 176 -5.94 -10.26 11.63
C GLN A 176 -4.80 -10.00 12.62
N GLY A 177 -3.64 -9.51 12.16
CA GLY A 177 -2.47 -9.31 13.01
C GLY A 177 -1.81 -10.63 13.44
N LEU A 178 -1.94 -11.69 12.62
CA LEU A 178 -1.36 -13.00 12.86
C LEU A 178 -0.25 -13.30 11.84
N HIS A 179 0.82 -13.92 12.31
CA HIS A 179 1.91 -14.39 11.47
C HIS A 179 1.40 -15.47 10.50
N PRO A 180 1.66 -15.35 9.19
CA PRO A 180 0.97 -16.15 8.19
C PRO A 180 1.24 -17.66 8.26
N ILE A 181 2.40 -18.05 8.82
CA ILE A 181 2.83 -19.45 8.97
C ILE A 181 2.46 -19.95 10.37
N SER A 182 3.17 -19.46 11.40
CA SER A 182 2.99 -19.88 12.80
C SER A 182 1.67 -19.49 13.47
N GLY A 183 0.93 -18.50 12.97
CA GLY A 183 -0.31 -18.02 13.59
C GLY A 183 -0.12 -17.20 14.88
N LYS A 184 1.12 -16.92 15.29
CA LYS A 184 1.41 -16.08 16.47
C LYS A 184 1.07 -14.60 16.19
N PRO A 185 0.83 -13.76 17.20
CA PRO A 185 0.64 -12.32 17.01
C PRO A 185 1.81 -11.69 16.24
N LEU A 186 1.47 -10.85 15.26
CA LEU A 186 2.41 -10.17 14.38
C LEU A 186 2.83 -8.84 15.00
N THR A 187 4.14 -8.59 15.03
CA THR A 187 4.72 -7.31 15.45
C THR A 187 5.29 -6.58 14.24
N TRP A 188 4.86 -5.34 14.01
CA TRP A 188 5.35 -4.52 12.89
C TRP A 188 6.56 -3.68 13.30
N ASN A 189 7.65 -3.76 12.52
CA ASN A 189 8.73 -2.79 12.61
C ASN A 189 8.31 -1.48 11.93
N ARG A 190 8.64 -0.34 12.52
CA ARG A 190 8.34 0.99 11.96
C ARG A 190 9.25 1.36 10.79
N HIS A 191 10.41 0.74 10.67
CA HIS A 191 11.38 1.07 9.63
C HIS A 191 11.00 0.43 8.29
N LEU A 192 10.94 1.27 7.25
CA LEU A 192 10.79 0.81 5.88
C LEU A 192 12.12 0.19 5.42
N VAL A 193 12.06 -1.04 4.92
CA VAL A 193 13.21 -1.72 4.32
C VAL A 193 13.04 -1.72 2.79
N PRO A 194 14.01 -1.20 2.03
CA PRO A 194 14.01 -1.30 0.57
C PRO A 194 13.82 -2.74 0.10
N LEU A 195 12.95 -2.93 -0.90
CA LEU A 195 12.65 -4.26 -1.45
C LEU A 195 13.92 -4.98 -1.95
N SER A 196 14.87 -4.25 -2.52
CA SER A 196 16.16 -4.81 -2.98
C SER A 196 16.94 -5.49 -1.85
N LEU A 197 16.92 -4.95 -0.62
CA LEU A 197 17.56 -5.54 0.55
C LEU A 197 16.81 -6.77 1.09
N ILE A 198 15.50 -6.84 0.86
CA ILE A 198 14.71 -8.02 1.18
C ILE A 198 15.05 -9.13 0.18
N LEU A 199 15.05 -8.81 -1.12
CA LEU A 199 15.34 -9.74 -2.20
C LEU A 199 16.78 -10.28 -2.13
N SER A 200 17.75 -9.50 -1.64
CA SER A 200 19.14 -9.95 -1.46
C SER A 200 19.33 -10.98 -0.34
N GLN A 201 18.29 -11.27 0.45
CA GLN A 201 18.34 -12.25 1.55
C GLN A 201 17.72 -13.61 1.18
N ASP A 202 17.54 -13.89 -0.12
CA ASP A 202 16.87 -15.10 -0.63
C ASP A 202 15.51 -15.40 0.06
N PRO A 203 14.57 -14.45 0.03
CA PRO A 203 13.25 -14.66 0.60
C PRO A 203 12.43 -15.66 -0.22
N THR A 204 11.49 -16.34 0.44
CA THR A 204 10.42 -17.08 -0.25
C THR A 204 9.17 -16.22 -0.33
N GLU A 205 8.65 -15.97 -1.54
CA GLU A 205 7.36 -15.30 -1.70
C GLU A 205 6.22 -16.23 -1.26
N ILE A 206 5.44 -15.81 -0.26
CA ILE A 206 4.36 -16.62 0.33
C ILE A 206 2.97 -16.16 -0.13
N ALA A 207 2.85 -14.89 -0.54
CA ALA A 207 1.70 -14.30 -1.22
C ALA A 207 2.20 -13.09 -2.03
N PRO A 208 1.45 -12.57 -3.02
CA PRO A 208 1.91 -11.45 -3.84
C PRO A 208 2.38 -10.24 -3.01
N GLY A 209 3.68 -9.94 -3.07
CA GLY A 209 4.32 -8.87 -2.31
C GLY A 209 4.56 -9.16 -0.81
N TYR A 210 4.32 -10.39 -0.35
CA TYR A 210 4.62 -10.87 1.00
C TYR A 210 5.73 -11.92 0.95
N TYR A 211 6.83 -11.61 1.61
CA TYR A 211 8.05 -12.40 1.59
C TYR A 211 8.34 -12.98 2.98
N LEU A 212 8.68 -14.25 3.03
CA LEU A 212 9.22 -14.89 4.21
C LEU A 212 10.75 -14.91 4.10
N LEU A 213 11.41 -14.22 5.03
CA LEU A 213 12.86 -14.30 5.15
C LEU A 213 13.27 -15.67 5.70
N PRO A 214 14.42 -16.21 5.27
CA PRO A 214 14.96 -17.42 5.86
C PRO A 214 15.18 -17.22 7.38
N PRO A 215 15.09 -18.29 8.19
CA PRO A 215 15.43 -18.20 9.60
C PRO A 215 16.83 -17.61 9.76
N ILE A 216 16.97 -16.64 10.66
CA ILE A 216 18.30 -16.12 11.04
C ILE A 216 19.10 -17.32 11.55
N ARG A 217 20.16 -17.68 10.83
CA ARG A 217 21.07 -18.74 11.29
C ARG A 217 21.58 -18.31 12.67
N PRO A 218 21.42 -19.13 13.72
CA PRO A 218 22.08 -18.84 14.98
C PRO A 218 23.57 -18.71 14.69
N PRO A 219 24.28 -17.80 15.38
CA PRO A 219 25.73 -17.73 15.23
C PRO A 219 26.28 -19.15 15.42
N PRO A 220 27.23 -19.59 14.56
CA PRO A 220 27.84 -20.90 14.74
C PRO A 220 28.27 -21.01 16.21
N LYS A 221 27.98 -22.16 16.84
CA LYS A 221 28.46 -22.44 18.21
C LYS A 221 29.92 -22.00 18.24
N ALA A 222 30.24 -21.08 19.15
CA ALA A 222 31.61 -20.65 19.35
C ALA A 222 32.44 -21.93 19.40
N ARG A 223 33.40 -22.08 18.48
CA ARG A 223 34.43 -23.10 18.65
C ARG A 223 35.02 -22.82 20.02
N ASP A 224 35.15 -23.85 20.85
CA ASP A 224 35.94 -23.74 22.06
C ASP A 224 37.23 -23.01 21.69
N SER A 225 37.53 -21.94 22.42
CA SER A 225 38.69 -21.10 22.14
C SER A 225 39.89 -22.03 21.89
N PRO A 226 40.64 -21.86 20.78
CA PRO A 226 41.87 -22.63 20.56
C PRO A 226 42.92 -22.39 21.67
N PHE A 227 42.63 -21.46 22.60
CA PHE A 227 43.42 -21.15 23.77
C PHE A 227 42.64 -21.47 25.05
N PRO A 228 42.64 -22.73 25.52
CA PRO A 228 41.95 -23.16 26.75
C PRO A 228 42.54 -22.55 28.04
N TYR A 229 43.66 -21.83 27.94
CA TYR A 229 44.36 -21.19 29.06
C TYR A 229 44.07 -19.68 29.20
N LEU A 230 43.35 -19.08 28.25
CA LEU A 230 42.87 -17.70 28.42
C LEU A 230 41.61 -17.76 29.29
N GLN A 231 41.72 -17.30 30.54
CA GLN A 231 40.56 -17.12 31.41
C GLN A 231 39.51 -16.24 30.71
N PRO A 232 38.20 -16.51 30.89
CA PRO A 232 37.15 -15.64 30.38
C PRO A 232 37.38 -14.24 30.92
N TYR A 233 37.63 -13.30 30.01
CA TYR A 233 37.95 -11.92 30.34
C TYR A 233 36.85 -11.34 31.24
N LEU A 234 37.28 -10.59 32.27
CA LEU A 234 36.42 -9.78 33.14
C LEU A 234 35.42 -8.99 32.29
N PRO A 235 34.13 -8.87 32.70
CA PRO A 235 33.20 -7.95 32.04
C PRO A 235 33.79 -6.54 32.00
N ASP A 236 33.56 -5.82 30.90
CA ASP A 236 34.10 -4.47 30.59
C ASP A 236 33.96 -3.44 31.73
N ASP A 237 33.01 -3.70 32.61
CA ASP A 237 32.57 -2.94 33.76
C ASP A 237 33.60 -2.89 34.90
N GLN A 238 34.56 -3.82 34.93
CA GLN A 238 35.55 -3.93 36.02
C GLN A 238 36.98 -3.54 35.64
N LEU A 239 37.22 -3.13 34.39
CA LEU A 239 38.55 -2.74 33.94
C LEU A 239 38.87 -1.30 34.33
N THR A 240 39.99 -1.10 35.02
CA THR A 240 40.51 0.24 35.30
C THR A 240 40.89 0.95 34.00
N PRO A 241 40.86 2.30 33.94
CA PRO A 241 41.22 3.05 32.74
C PRO A 241 42.60 2.67 32.17
N LYS A 242 43.56 2.32 33.05
CA LYS A 242 44.92 1.90 32.66
C LYS A 242 44.93 0.53 31.97
N GLN A 243 44.05 -0.38 32.37
CA GLN A 243 43.90 -1.70 31.75
C GLN A 243 43.19 -1.58 30.39
N LYS A 244 42.17 -0.73 30.28
CA LYS A 244 41.51 -0.42 29.00
C LYS A 244 42.48 0.18 27.98
N LEU A 245 43.36 1.10 28.43
CA LEU A 245 44.39 1.69 27.57
C LEU A 245 45.41 0.63 27.09
N ARG A 246 45.82 -0.29 27.97
CA ARG A 246 46.76 -1.36 27.62
C ARG A 246 46.17 -2.34 26.61
N LEU A 247 44.88 -2.66 26.73
CA LEU A 247 44.15 -3.50 25.78
C LEU A 247 44.00 -2.82 24.43
N TRP A 248 43.67 -1.53 24.43
CA TRP A 248 43.61 -0.73 23.21
C TRP A 248 44.98 -0.70 22.49
N TYR A 249 46.08 -0.54 23.24
CA TYR A 249 47.44 -0.61 22.69
C TYR A 249 47.76 -1.99 22.08
N LEU A 250 47.41 -3.09 22.75
CA LEU A 250 47.62 -4.45 22.24
C LEU A 250 46.84 -4.69 20.94
N HIS A 251 45.58 -4.24 20.89
CA HIS A 251 44.73 -4.36 19.71
C HIS A 251 45.23 -3.52 18.52
N GLN A 252 45.84 -2.35 18.78
CA GLN A 252 46.49 -1.52 17.76
C GLN A 252 47.76 -2.19 17.22
N THR A 253 48.57 -2.82 18.09
CA THR A 253 49.79 -3.53 17.65
C THR A 253 49.50 -4.80 16.84
N GLU A 254 48.38 -5.48 17.08
CA GLU A 254 47.96 -6.63 16.25
C GLU A 254 47.40 -6.22 14.88
N LEU A 255 46.97 -4.96 14.72
CA LEU A 255 46.52 -4.40 13.43
C LEU A 255 47.64 -3.73 12.61
N CYS A 256 48.86 -3.60 13.17
CA CYS A 256 49.97 -2.86 12.55
C CYS A 256 51.14 -3.74 12.04
N PHE A 257 51.03 -5.06 12.01
CA PHE A 257 51.95 -5.89 11.22
C PHE A 257 51.32 -6.27 9.88
N PRO A 258 51.65 -5.59 8.77
CA PRO A 258 51.44 -6.17 7.45
C PRO A 258 52.43 -7.32 7.33
N CYS A 259 51.94 -8.56 7.22
CA CYS A 259 52.78 -9.69 6.91
C CYS A 259 53.29 -9.53 5.47
N SER A 260 54.44 -8.87 5.33
CA SER A 260 55.21 -8.75 4.10
C SER A 260 56.05 -10.02 3.89
N SER A 261 55.59 -10.85 2.95
CA SER A 261 56.35 -11.61 1.93
C SER A 261 57.35 -12.74 2.30
N ARG A 262 57.34 -13.75 1.38
CA ARG A 262 58.32 -14.79 1.02
C ARG A 262 58.19 -16.11 1.81
N SER A 263 58.10 -17.28 1.17
CA SER A 263 58.75 -17.78 -0.06
C SER A 263 57.82 -18.63 -0.90
#